data_AF-A0A550HWG6-F1
#
_entry.id   AF-A0A550HWG6-F1
#
_cell.length_a   1.000
_cell.length_b   1.000
_cell.length_c   1.000
_cell.angle_alpha   90.00
_cell.angle_beta   90.00
_cell.angle_gamma   90.00
#
_symmetry.space_group_name_H-M   'P 1'
#
loop_
_entity.id
_entity.type
_entity.pdbx_description
1 polymer ?
#
loop_
_entity_poly.entity_id
_entity_poly.type
_entity_poly.pdbx_seq_one_letter_code
_entity_poly.pdbx_strand_id
1 'polypeptide(L)'
;IANSSEQSIQFGGNTNYRVYHNSVNNQGGGRAFRMGSGSGNELRNNIFRSNSGYAIEVYNSSGISSSDYNDFFTSGGYLGRWGNTNIPDLPTWQATSNMEANSLSFDPQYVSDTDLHAQAPGLSDAGITVSEVTIDIDGETRKNPPSIGADEYISADLAPLAGEYTVDPNGSGSRNFLSLSATIEAMEVNGISGSVVFKLVNGTYNEQLIIPDIVGGSEANTITYESASGNADDVKLTFGATGTGDNFIIYFRHTSNIILRNLSFEATGTGYSRNLQMFGRGDDILIENCKFSSPATTSSHENLAVIWFDPSSSSDIRLLNNFITGGSMGISYKGDYYSRVPGTVIENNVIENSGYRGVHLQYQSGFIFNNNSVSIQPHYNGTSLWVSDSEGGGEIINNRLIGGGPGYHGVYLGSCQSPVENPGLIANNVIANS
;
A
#
# COMPACT_ATOMS: atom_id res chain seq x y z
N ILE A 1 11.29 15.80 0.87
CA ILE A 1 12.44 15.80 1.82
C ILE A 1 11.86 16.14 3.20
N ALA A 2 11.52 15.12 3.98
CA ALA A 2 11.06 15.31 5.36
C ALA A 2 12.25 15.73 6.24
N ASN A 3 12.04 16.65 7.17
CA ASN A 3 13.07 17.06 8.11
C ASN A 3 13.45 15.88 9.01
N SER A 4 14.58 15.24 8.69
CA SER A 4 15.13 14.08 9.40
C SER A 4 15.56 14.33 10.87
N SER A 5 15.23 15.50 11.45
CA SER A 5 15.63 15.91 12.80
C SER A 5 14.51 15.83 13.84
N GLU A 6 13.24 15.69 13.44
CA GLU A 6 12.13 15.69 14.41
C GLU A 6 12.04 14.32 15.10
N GLN A 7 12.23 14.31 16.42
CA GLN A 7 12.14 13.11 17.26
C GLN A 7 11.28 13.47 18.47
N SER A 8 10.25 12.67 18.76
CA SER A 8 9.42 12.93 19.93
C SER A 8 10.14 12.49 21.21
N ILE A 9 10.82 11.35 21.19
CA ILE A 9 11.74 10.89 22.23
C ILE A 9 13.09 10.51 21.60
N GLN A 10 14.19 11.05 22.12
CA GLN A 10 15.55 10.73 21.67
C GLN A 10 16.44 10.29 22.83
N PHE A 11 17.02 9.09 22.71
CA PHE A 11 18.10 8.61 23.59
C PHE A 11 19.46 8.74 22.88
N GLY A 12 20.39 9.46 23.50
CA GLY A 12 21.70 9.84 22.93
C GLY A 12 22.90 9.21 23.61
N GLY A 13 22.72 8.11 24.35
CA GLY A 13 23.74 7.49 25.20
C GLY A 13 23.21 6.99 26.55
N ASN A 14 21.90 6.88 26.70
CA ASN A 14 21.24 6.55 27.97
C ASN A 14 21.45 5.08 28.36
N THR A 15 21.54 4.83 29.67
CA THR A 15 21.68 3.46 30.19
C THR A 15 20.68 3.17 31.29
N ASN A 16 20.11 1.96 31.30
CA ASN A 16 19.22 1.45 32.34
C ASN A 16 17.92 2.25 32.56
N TYR A 17 17.35 2.82 31.51
CA TYR A 17 16.03 3.47 31.57
C TYR A 17 14.92 2.47 31.29
N ARG A 18 13.83 2.56 32.05
CA ARG A 18 12.57 1.87 31.83
C ARG A 18 11.59 2.86 31.22
N VAL A 19 11.23 2.65 29.96
CA VAL A 19 10.30 3.49 29.20
C VAL A 19 8.98 2.74 29.15
N TYR A 20 8.05 3.05 30.06
CA TYR A 20 6.79 2.34 30.20
C TYR A 20 5.58 3.27 30.04
N HIS A 21 4.51 2.78 29.43
CA HIS A 21 3.21 3.46 29.40
C HIS A 21 3.25 4.89 28.84
N ASN A 22 3.97 5.10 27.73
CA ASN A 22 3.99 6.41 27.07
C ASN A 22 3.07 6.39 25.84
N SER A 23 2.27 7.44 25.65
CA SER A 23 1.57 7.72 24.39
C SER A 23 2.36 8.79 23.63
N VAL A 24 2.83 8.47 22.42
CA VAL A 24 3.69 9.36 21.63
C VAL A 24 3.10 9.54 20.25
N ASN A 25 2.85 10.79 19.86
CA ASN A 25 2.41 11.17 18.51
C ASN A 25 3.45 12.06 17.83
N ASN A 26 4.14 11.55 16.81
CA ASN A 26 4.99 12.36 15.93
C ASN A 26 4.19 12.78 14.69
N GLN A 27 3.77 14.04 14.65
CA GLN A 27 2.93 14.55 13.56
C GLN A 27 3.70 14.78 12.24
N GLY A 28 5.03 14.79 12.30
CA GLY A 28 5.92 15.05 11.16
C GLY A 28 6.38 13.79 10.42
N GLY A 29 7.45 13.94 9.63
CA GLY A 29 8.15 12.83 8.98
C GLY A 29 9.34 12.31 9.81
N GLY A 30 9.29 12.52 11.12
CA GLY A 30 10.35 12.26 12.08
C GLY A 30 10.34 10.85 12.65
N ARG A 31 10.82 10.67 13.89
CA ARG A 31 10.66 9.42 14.63
C ARG A 31 9.85 9.64 15.90
N ALA A 32 8.93 8.73 16.22
CA ALA A 32 8.28 8.77 17.53
C ALA A 32 9.28 8.42 18.64
N PHE A 33 10.04 7.34 18.48
CA PHE A 33 11.15 7.00 19.36
C PHE A 33 12.46 6.77 18.59
N ARG A 34 13.56 7.37 19.09
CA ARG A 34 14.90 7.15 18.54
C ARG A 34 15.88 6.71 19.62
N MET A 35 16.40 5.49 19.48
CA MET A 35 17.55 4.97 20.22
C MET A 35 18.83 5.18 19.42
N GLY A 36 19.66 6.14 19.83
CA GLY A 36 20.96 6.40 19.20
C GLY A 36 22.06 5.45 19.67
N SER A 37 22.41 5.53 20.95
CA SER A 37 23.40 4.69 21.62
C SER A 37 23.03 4.51 23.10
N GLY A 38 23.60 3.50 23.76
CA GLY A 38 23.27 3.18 25.14
C GLY A 38 23.33 1.69 25.44
N SER A 39 22.81 1.31 26.60
CA SER A 39 22.64 -0.11 26.99
C SER A 39 21.65 -0.28 28.14
N GLY A 40 21.03 -1.45 28.24
CA GLY A 40 20.18 -1.80 29.39
C GLY A 40 18.82 -1.09 29.42
N ASN A 41 18.39 -0.43 28.33
CA ASN A 41 17.09 0.23 28.31
C ASN A 41 15.97 -0.78 28.00
N GLU A 42 14.84 -0.63 28.68
CA GLU A 42 13.67 -1.50 28.55
C GLU A 42 12.46 -0.68 28.06
N LEU A 43 11.68 -1.23 27.12
CA LEU A 43 10.46 -0.59 26.62
C LEU A 43 9.28 -1.55 26.73
N ARG A 44 8.20 -1.12 27.39
CA ARG A 44 6.94 -1.87 27.49
C ARG A 44 5.72 -0.98 27.50
N ASN A 45 4.61 -1.44 26.96
CA ASN A 45 3.32 -0.75 26.99
C ASN A 45 3.36 0.67 26.42
N ASN A 46 4.28 1.00 25.51
CA ASN A 46 4.31 2.32 24.88
C ASN A 46 3.56 2.29 23.55
N ILE A 47 2.89 3.38 23.22
CA ILE A 47 2.45 3.68 21.86
C ILE A 47 3.47 4.64 21.25
N PHE A 48 4.12 4.19 20.17
CA PHE A 48 4.97 5.03 19.33
C PHE A 48 4.32 5.21 17.96
N ARG A 49 3.60 6.32 17.80
CA ARG A 49 2.91 6.68 16.55
C ARG A 49 3.69 7.75 15.78
N SER A 50 3.91 7.52 14.48
CA SER A 50 4.37 8.56 13.54
C SER A 50 3.42 8.69 12.36
N ASN A 51 3.14 9.92 11.91
CA ASN A 51 2.26 10.12 10.76
C ASN A 51 2.89 9.61 9.45
N SER A 52 4.15 9.94 9.19
CA SER A 52 4.81 9.58 7.92
C SER A 52 6.25 9.10 8.05
N GLY A 53 6.81 9.17 9.26
CA GLY A 53 8.15 8.70 9.56
C GLY A 53 8.14 7.34 10.25
N TYR A 54 9.11 7.09 11.12
CA TYR A 54 9.25 5.80 11.81
C TYR A 54 8.57 5.85 13.19
N ALA A 55 7.82 4.80 13.53
CA ALA A 55 7.40 4.57 14.91
C ALA A 55 8.63 4.46 15.82
N ILE A 56 9.63 3.69 15.37
CA ILE A 56 10.84 3.43 16.14
C ILE A 56 12.09 3.34 15.26
N GLU A 57 13.16 4.02 15.66
CA GLU A 57 14.51 3.84 15.10
C GLU A 57 15.46 3.38 16.19
N VAL A 58 16.11 2.24 15.96
CA VAL A 58 17.16 1.70 16.82
C VAL A 58 18.46 1.68 16.04
N TYR A 59 19.27 2.73 16.20
CA TYR A 59 20.52 2.86 15.45
C TYR A 59 21.61 1.90 15.96
N ASN A 60 21.72 1.71 17.27
CA ASN A 60 22.60 0.71 17.88
C ASN A 60 21.76 -0.33 18.64
N SER A 61 21.83 -1.59 18.20
CA SER A 61 21.05 -2.69 18.77
C SER A 61 21.35 -2.96 20.24
N SER A 62 22.54 -2.63 20.75
CA SER A 62 22.86 -2.80 22.18
C SER A 62 22.10 -1.81 23.07
N GLY A 63 21.47 -0.78 22.49
CA GLY A 63 20.75 0.25 23.20
C GLY A 63 19.52 -0.24 23.95
N ILE A 64 18.91 -1.33 23.49
CA ILE A 64 17.70 -1.93 24.06
C ILE A 64 18.05 -3.33 24.57
N SER A 65 17.80 -3.60 25.84
CA SER A 65 18.03 -4.93 26.44
C SER A 65 16.78 -5.80 26.45
N SER A 66 15.59 -5.20 26.49
CA SER A 66 14.31 -5.89 26.40
C SER A 66 13.27 -4.93 25.85
N SER A 67 12.41 -5.41 24.97
CA SER A 67 11.30 -4.63 24.45
C SER A 67 10.15 -5.56 24.06
N ASP A 68 8.95 -5.30 24.59
CA ASP A 68 7.76 -6.11 24.34
C ASP A 68 6.48 -5.38 24.76
N TYR A 69 5.31 -5.82 24.28
CA TYR A 69 4.00 -5.21 24.57
C TYR A 69 3.91 -3.72 24.18
N ASN A 70 4.65 -3.28 23.18
CA ASN A 70 4.53 -1.92 22.64
C ASN A 70 3.55 -1.91 21.46
N ASP A 71 3.04 -0.74 21.12
CA ASP A 71 2.38 -0.48 19.85
C ASP A 71 3.29 0.41 19.00
N PHE A 72 3.68 -0.10 17.83
CA PHE A 72 4.45 0.65 16.84
C PHE A 72 3.52 0.93 15.67
N PHE A 73 3.22 2.20 15.42
CA PHE A 73 2.31 2.55 14.33
C PHE A 73 2.85 3.68 13.47
N THR A 74 2.68 3.53 12.16
CA THR A 74 2.94 4.59 11.20
C THR A 74 2.05 4.49 9.99
N SER A 75 1.62 5.64 9.46
CA SER A 75 1.00 5.71 8.13
C SER A 75 2.03 5.87 7.01
N GLY A 76 3.33 5.84 7.33
CA GLY A 76 4.43 5.84 6.37
C GLY A 76 4.76 4.45 5.83
N GLY A 77 5.70 4.38 4.88
CA GLY A 77 6.03 3.13 4.17
C GLY A 77 6.89 2.13 4.91
N TYR A 78 7.35 2.44 6.12
CA TYR A 78 8.17 1.54 6.94
C TYR A 78 7.83 1.76 8.40
N LEU A 79 7.50 0.69 9.12
CA LEU A 79 7.25 0.70 10.56
C LEU A 79 8.39 1.38 11.34
N GLY A 80 9.63 1.01 11.01
CA GLY A 80 10.79 1.46 11.75
C GLY A 80 12.10 1.26 11.03
N ARG A 81 13.19 1.50 11.77
CA ARG A 81 14.55 1.22 11.31
C ARG A 81 15.39 0.52 12.37
N TRP A 82 16.06 -0.56 11.98
CA TRP A 82 16.99 -1.31 12.83
C TRP A 82 18.41 -1.26 12.25
N GLY A 83 19.33 -0.64 12.97
CA GLY A 83 20.65 -0.27 12.48
C GLY A 83 20.55 0.64 11.26
N ASN A 84 20.98 0.13 10.10
CA ASN A 84 20.87 0.83 8.83
C ASN A 84 19.69 0.36 7.95
N THR A 85 18.96 -0.67 8.37
CA THR A 85 17.92 -1.34 7.58
C THR A 85 16.54 -0.79 7.91
N ASN A 86 15.79 -0.36 6.90
CA ASN A 86 14.39 0.00 7.06
C ASN A 86 13.55 -1.27 7.17
N ILE A 87 12.58 -1.27 8.09
CA ILE A 87 11.77 -2.44 8.42
C ILE A 87 10.32 -2.12 8.03
N PRO A 88 9.70 -2.90 7.12
CA PRO A 88 8.39 -2.55 6.55
C PRO A 88 7.25 -2.69 7.56
N ASP A 89 7.27 -3.72 8.37
CA ASP A 89 6.16 -4.16 9.22
C ASP A 89 6.65 -4.80 10.53
N LEU A 90 5.69 -5.11 11.41
CA LEU A 90 5.95 -5.68 12.73
C LEU A 90 6.51 -7.12 12.66
N PRO A 91 6.00 -8.03 11.81
CA PRO A 91 6.59 -9.36 11.65
C PRO A 91 8.08 -9.31 11.27
N THR A 92 8.47 -8.42 10.36
CA THR A 92 9.89 -8.23 9.99
C THR A 92 10.68 -7.62 11.14
N TRP A 93 10.09 -6.72 11.92
CA TRP A 93 10.72 -6.16 13.13
C TRP A 93 11.00 -7.23 14.18
N GLN A 94 10.01 -8.07 14.48
CA GLN A 94 10.12 -9.19 15.42
C GLN A 94 11.24 -10.14 14.99
N ALA A 95 11.25 -10.55 13.70
CA ALA A 95 12.27 -11.43 13.15
C ALA A 95 13.68 -10.80 13.20
N THR A 96 13.80 -9.50 12.94
CA THR A 96 15.09 -8.79 12.90
C THR A 96 15.66 -8.52 14.29
N SER A 97 14.81 -8.09 15.23
CA SER A 97 15.22 -7.70 16.58
C SER A 97 15.28 -8.88 17.55
N ASN A 98 14.55 -9.97 17.28
CA ASN A 98 14.24 -11.04 18.24
C ASN A 98 13.54 -10.53 19.52
N MET A 99 12.77 -9.45 19.40
CA MET A 99 11.99 -8.82 20.47
C MET A 99 10.52 -8.67 20.04
N GLU A 100 9.70 -7.99 20.85
CA GLU A 100 8.34 -7.55 20.47
C GLU A 100 7.35 -8.70 20.23
N ALA A 101 7.50 -9.83 20.94
CA ALA A 101 6.68 -11.02 20.74
C ALA A 101 5.17 -10.78 20.95
N ASN A 102 4.80 -9.83 21.81
CA ASN A 102 3.43 -9.47 22.17
C ASN A 102 3.08 -8.03 21.77
N SER A 103 3.96 -7.36 21.02
CA SER A 103 3.72 -6.00 20.53
C SER A 103 2.74 -6.01 19.37
N LEU A 104 2.19 -4.82 19.10
CA LEU A 104 1.14 -4.58 18.14
C LEU A 104 1.51 -3.44 17.18
N SER A 105 0.70 -3.27 16.15
CA SER A 105 0.84 -2.20 15.15
C SER A 105 -0.54 -1.74 14.71
N PHE A 106 -1.29 -1.11 15.61
CA PHE A 106 -2.63 -0.55 15.36
C PHE A 106 -2.58 0.98 15.35
N ASP A 107 -3.43 1.65 14.56
CA ASP A 107 -3.61 3.10 14.78
C ASP A 107 -4.22 3.26 16.18
N PRO A 108 -3.60 4.01 17.11
CA PRO A 108 -4.17 4.22 18.44
C PRO A 108 -5.47 5.03 18.42
N GLN A 109 -5.83 5.64 17.29
CA GLN A 109 -7.06 6.43 17.13
C GLN A 109 -7.18 7.50 18.22
N TYR A 110 -6.11 8.28 18.36
CA TYR A 110 -6.08 9.37 19.33
C TYR A 110 -7.23 10.35 19.11
N VAL A 111 -7.79 10.88 20.20
CA VAL A 111 -8.87 11.88 20.17
C VAL A 111 -8.49 13.09 19.31
N SER A 112 -7.23 13.54 19.39
CA SER A 112 -6.67 14.52 18.46
C SER A 112 -5.14 14.45 18.41
N ASP A 113 -4.53 15.31 17.59
CA ASP A 113 -3.08 15.41 17.46
C ASP A 113 -2.33 15.76 18.77
N THR A 114 -3.02 16.39 19.72
CA THR A 114 -2.47 16.79 21.03
C THR A 114 -3.16 16.10 22.21
N ASP A 115 -4.32 15.51 21.98
CA ASP A 115 -5.08 14.75 22.96
C ASP A 115 -4.86 13.26 22.69
N LEU A 116 -3.88 12.68 23.39
CA LEU A 116 -3.35 11.33 23.12
C LEU A 116 -4.03 10.22 23.93
N HIS A 117 -5.28 10.43 24.35
CA HIS A 117 -6.13 9.34 24.82
C HIS A 117 -6.45 8.43 23.63
N ALA A 118 -6.04 7.18 23.72
CA ALA A 118 -6.24 6.19 22.67
C ALA A 118 -7.67 5.65 22.70
N GLN A 119 -8.20 5.28 21.54
CA GLN A 119 -9.55 4.72 21.41
C GLN A 119 -9.58 3.35 20.73
N ALA A 120 -8.43 2.91 20.20
CA ALA A 120 -8.32 1.68 19.44
C ALA A 120 -8.66 0.44 20.29
N PRO A 121 -9.62 -0.39 19.85
CA PRO A 121 -9.97 -1.63 20.54
C PRO A 121 -8.80 -2.59 20.72
N GLY A 122 -7.90 -2.66 19.73
CA GLY A 122 -6.76 -3.57 19.75
C GLY A 122 -5.71 -3.24 20.81
N LEU A 123 -5.74 -2.04 21.40
CA LEU A 123 -4.77 -1.59 22.40
C LEU A 123 -5.35 -1.58 23.83
N SER A 124 -6.67 -1.72 23.98
CA SER A 124 -7.30 -1.90 25.29
C SER A 124 -6.95 -3.28 25.84
N ASP A 125 -6.53 -3.34 27.11
CA ASP A 125 -6.22 -4.61 27.80
C ASP A 125 -5.14 -5.46 27.09
N ALA A 126 -4.31 -4.84 26.25
CA ALA A 126 -3.29 -5.52 25.44
C ALA A 126 -1.87 -5.45 26.05
N GLY A 127 -1.69 -4.71 27.14
CA GLY A 127 -0.40 -4.53 27.79
C GLY A 127 -0.04 -5.63 28.79
N ILE A 128 1.09 -5.42 29.48
CA ILE A 128 1.55 -6.27 30.59
C ILE A 128 1.66 -5.45 31.89
N THR A 129 1.20 -5.99 33.01
CA THR A 129 1.35 -5.29 34.29
C THR A 129 2.83 -5.06 34.64
N VAL A 130 3.20 -3.80 34.88
CA VAL A 130 4.50 -3.38 35.41
C VAL A 130 4.31 -2.77 36.80
N SER A 131 5.15 -3.15 37.76
CA SER A 131 5.02 -2.73 39.18
C SER A 131 5.36 -1.26 39.41
N GLU A 132 6.10 -0.67 38.47
CA GLU A 132 6.68 0.66 38.54
C GLU A 132 5.66 1.76 38.24
N VAL A 133 4.58 1.43 37.51
CA VAL A 133 3.55 2.38 37.07
C VAL A 133 2.18 1.74 37.28
N THR A 134 1.52 2.07 38.40
CA THR A 134 0.24 1.46 38.80
C THR A 134 -0.98 2.36 38.57
N ILE A 135 -0.75 3.63 38.25
CA ILE A 135 -1.76 4.64 37.98
C ILE A 135 -1.43 5.26 36.62
N ASP A 136 -2.43 5.56 35.82
CA ASP A 136 -2.26 6.20 34.51
C ASP A 136 -2.12 7.74 34.61
N ILE A 137 -2.23 8.43 33.47
CA ILE A 137 -2.02 9.88 33.39
C ILE A 137 -3.18 10.70 33.99
N ASP A 138 -4.38 10.13 34.07
CA ASP A 138 -5.60 10.79 34.57
C ASP A 138 -5.92 10.46 36.03
N GLY A 139 -5.25 9.44 36.58
CA GLY A 139 -5.32 9.07 37.99
C GLY A 139 -6.03 7.73 38.25
N GLU A 140 -6.39 7.01 37.20
CA GLU A 140 -7.04 5.71 37.23
C GLU A 140 -6.04 4.60 37.53
N THR A 141 -6.49 3.58 38.27
CA THR A 141 -5.67 2.38 38.50
C THR A 141 -5.62 1.54 37.23
N ARG A 142 -4.41 1.15 36.83
CA ARG A 142 -4.16 0.27 35.69
C ARG A 142 -4.84 -1.09 35.86
N LYS A 143 -5.50 -1.60 34.81
CA LYS A 143 -6.09 -2.95 34.80
C LYS A 143 -5.00 -4.03 34.73
N ASN A 144 -5.42 -5.28 34.78
CA ASN A 144 -4.57 -6.44 34.55
C ASN A 144 -5.28 -7.42 33.59
N PRO A 145 -4.86 -7.47 32.31
CA PRO A 145 -3.82 -6.64 31.68
C PRO A 145 -4.21 -5.16 31.55
N PRO A 146 -3.25 -4.20 31.55
CA PRO A 146 -3.53 -2.79 31.32
C PRO A 146 -3.68 -2.46 29.83
N SER A 147 -4.18 -1.27 29.49
CA SER A 147 -4.09 -0.72 28.13
C SER A 147 -2.64 -0.35 27.77
N ILE A 148 -2.27 -0.51 26.49
CA ILE A 148 -0.99 0.01 25.97
C ILE A 148 -1.11 1.54 25.85
N GLY A 149 -0.09 2.27 26.30
CA GLY A 149 -0.07 3.75 26.29
C GLY A 149 -0.21 4.40 27.67
N ALA A 150 -0.30 5.73 27.67
CA ALA A 150 -0.32 6.56 28.88
C ALA A 150 -1.65 6.58 29.63
N ASP A 151 -2.74 6.30 28.93
CA ASP A 151 -4.12 6.30 29.42
C ASP A 151 -4.64 4.86 29.61
N GLU A 152 -5.50 4.65 30.60
CA GLU A 152 -6.21 3.40 30.86
C GLU A 152 -7.71 3.55 30.50
N TYR A 153 -8.12 2.94 29.38
CA TYR A 153 -9.47 3.11 28.86
C TYR A 153 -10.20 1.78 28.65
N ILE A 154 -11.50 1.88 28.39
CA ILE A 154 -12.37 0.77 27.98
C ILE A 154 -12.81 1.05 26.54
N SER A 155 -12.56 0.09 25.66
CA SER A 155 -13.07 0.09 24.29
C SER A 155 -14.19 -0.93 24.11
N ALA A 156 -14.78 -0.95 22.91
CA ALA A 156 -15.48 -2.14 22.44
C ALA A 156 -14.49 -3.30 22.26
N ASP A 157 -15.00 -4.54 22.21
CA ASP A 157 -14.18 -5.71 21.92
C ASP A 157 -13.61 -5.61 20.50
N LEU A 158 -12.33 -5.96 20.34
CA LEU A 158 -11.70 -6.08 19.03
C LEU A 158 -12.41 -7.19 18.23
N ALA A 159 -12.85 -6.86 17.01
CA ALA A 159 -13.56 -7.80 16.13
C ALA A 159 -12.91 -7.87 14.74
N PRO A 160 -11.74 -8.53 14.59
CA PRO A 160 -11.02 -8.56 13.32
C PRO A 160 -11.85 -9.26 12.25
N LEU A 161 -11.78 -8.76 11.02
CA LEU A 161 -12.55 -9.32 9.91
C LEU A 161 -11.94 -10.65 9.46
N ALA A 162 -12.81 -11.58 9.04
CA ALA A 162 -12.41 -12.83 8.40
C ALA A 162 -13.57 -13.44 7.57
N GLY A 163 -13.19 -14.07 6.45
CA GLY A 163 -14.13 -14.71 5.53
C GLY A 163 -14.91 -13.71 4.67
N GLU A 164 -16.11 -14.13 4.27
CA GLU A 164 -16.88 -13.39 3.27
C GLU A 164 -17.83 -12.34 3.88
N TYR A 165 -17.85 -11.14 3.29
CA TYR A 165 -18.78 -10.06 3.59
C TYR A 165 -19.44 -9.58 2.31
N THR A 166 -20.67 -9.09 2.42
CA THR A 166 -21.37 -8.43 1.30
C THR A 166 -21.13 -6.93 1.37
N VAL A 167 -21.00 -6.30 0.20
CA VAL A 167 -21.13 -4.85 0.06
C VAL A 167 -22.39 -4.59 -0.75
N ASP A 168 -23.44 -4.15 -0.06
CA ASP A 168 -24.74 -3.81 -0.64
C ASP A 168 -25.24 -2.53 0.03
N PRO A 169 -25.32 -1.40 -0.70
CA PRO A 169 -25.84 -0.13 -0.19
C PRO A 169 -27.28 -0.21 0.35
N ASN A 170 -28.05 -1.21 -0.07
CA ASN A 170 -29.42 -1.46 0.40
C ASN A 170 -29.51 -2.70 1.32
N GLY A 171 -28.38 -3.34 1.60
CA GLY A 171 -28.29 -4.54 2.42
C GLY A 171 -28.43 -4.24 3.91
N SER A 172 -28.47 -5.31 4.71
CA SER A 172 -28.51 -5.22 6.17
C SER A 172 -27.86 -6.47 6.80
N GLY A 173 -27.66 -6.44 8.11
CA GLY A 173 -27.05 -7.53 8.87
C GLY A 173 -25.58 -7.31 9.16
N SER A 174 -25.03 -8.09 10.10
CA SER A 174 -23.66 -7.92 10.63
C SER A 174 -22.54 -8.30 9.67
N ARG A 175 -22.88 -8.91 8.52
CA ARG A 175 -21.94 -9.31 7.46
C ARG A 175 -22.11 -8.47 6.19
N ASN A 176 -22.83 -7.35 6.28
CA ASN A 176 -23.02 -6.42 5.17
C ASN A 176 -22.42 -5.06 5.49
N PHE A 177 -21.62 -4.53 4.56
CA PHE A 177 -21.20 -3.14 4.53
C PHE A 177 -22.06 -2.36 3.54
N LEU A 178 -22.39 -1.11 3.88
CA LEU A 178 -23.21 -0.24 3.04
C LEU A 178 -22.40 0.49 1.96
N SER A 179 -21.07 0.49 2.07
CA SER A 179 -20.16 1.13 1.12
C SER A 179 -18.80 0.45 1.17
N LEU A 180 -17.99 0.68 0.13
CA LEU A 180 -16.59 0.26 0.12
C LEU A 180 -15.78 1.01 1.19
N SER A 181 -16.03 2.30 1.38
CA SER A 181 -15.37 3.11 2.41
C SER A 181 -15.56 2.51 3.81
N ALA A 182 -16.77 2.03 4.13
CA ALA A 182 -17.06 1.39 5.43
C ALA A 182 -16.28 0.08 5.64
N THR A 183 -15.92 -0.64 4.57
CA THR A 183 -15.05 -1.83 4.68
C THR A 183 -13.64 -1.45 5.13
N ILE A 184 -13.11 -0.34 4.60
CA ILE A 184 -11.77 0.16 4.90
C ILE A 184 -11.73 0.67 6.33
N GLU A 185 -12.70 1.50 6.74
CA GLU A 185 -12.84 1.98 8.12
C GLU A 185 -12.89 0.82 9.13
N ALA A 186 -13.65 -0.23 8.83
CA ALA A 186 -13.73 -1.39 9.71
C ALA A 186 -12.41 -2.16 9.83
N MET A 187 -11.66 -2.29 8.72
CA MET A 187 -10.34 -2.93 8.71
C MET A 187 -9.25 -2.06 9.35
N GLU A 188 -9.32 -0.74 9.24
CA GLU A 188 -8.40 0.18 9.94
C GLU A 188 -8.59 0.08 11.47
N VAL A 189 -9.86 -0.04 11.93
CA VAL A 189 -10.18 -0.16 13.37
C VAL A 189 -9.84 -1.55 13.91
N ASN A 190 -10.19 -2.62 13.16
CA ASN A 190 -10.20 -3.97 13.71
C ASN A 190 -9.11 -4.89 13.14
N GLY A 191 -8.44 -4.50 12.07
CA GLY A 191 -7.59 -5.39 11.29
C GLY A 191 -8.35 -6.60 10.73
N ILE A 192 -7.59 -7.61 10.32
CA ILE A 192 -8.09 -8.90 9.86
C ILE A 192 -7.44 -10.05 10.64
N SER A 193 -8.15 -11.16 10.80
CA SER A 193 -7.63 -12.38 11.45
C SER A 193 -7.53 -13.58 10.49
N GLY A 194 -7.92 -13.38 9.24
CA GLY A 194 -7.86 -14.35 8.16
C GLY A 194 -8.11 -13.66 6.82
N SER A 195 -8.06 -14.40 5.71
CA SER A 195 -8.45 -13.86 4.40
C SER A 195 -9.85 -13.25 4.44
N VAL A 196 -10.02 -12.06 3.85
CA VAL A 196 -11.31 -11.36 3.77
C VAL A 196 -11.73 -11.24 2.31
N VAL A 197 -12.99 -11.52 2.03
CA VAL A 197 -13.57 -11.37 0.69
C VAL A 197 -14.82 -10.49 0.78
N PHE A 198 -14.78 -9.33 0.12
CA PHE A 198 -15.91 -8.44 -0.06
C PHE A 198 -16.59 -8.73 -1.39
N LYS A 199 -17.81 -9.27 -1.33
CA LYS A 199 -18.68 -9.54 -2.47
C LYS A 199 -19.55 -8.32 -2.76
N LEU A 200 -19.23 -7.59 -3.82
CA LEU A 200 -19.97 -6.40 -4.22
C LEU A 200 -21.23 -6.80 -4.99
N VAL A 201 -22.40 -6.36 -4.52
CA VAL A 201 -23.65 -6.55 -5.26
C VAL A 201 -23.65 -5.68 -6.52
N ASN A 202 -24.32 -6.14 -7.58
CA ASN A 202 -24.46 -5.44 -8.84
C ASN A 202 -24.88 -3.99 -8.63
N GLY A 203 -24.15 -3.04 -9.21
CA GLY A 203 -24.40 -1.63 -9.00
C GLY A 203 -23.29 -0.72 -9.46
N THR A 204 -23.54 0.58 -9.33
CA THR A 204 -22.53 1.64 -9.52
C THR A 204 -22.20 2.26 -8.17
N TYR A 205 -20.92 2.28 -7.84
CA TYR A 205 -20.34 2.81 -6.62
C TYR A 205 -19.56 4.07 -6.97
N ASN A 206 -20.09 5.24 -6.61
CA ASN A 206 -19.42 6.52 -6.82
C ASN A 206 -18.64 6.90 -5.56
N GLU A 207 -17.47 6.30 -5.39
CA GLU A 207 -16.62 6.42 -4.20
C GLU A 207 -15.16 6.64 -4.60
N GLN A 208 -14.40 7.26 -3.70
CA GLN A 208 -12.94 7.26 -3.74
C GLN A 208 -12.41 6.51 -2.54
N LEU A 209 -11.47 5.62 -2.77
CA LEU A 209 -10.94 4.73 -1.76
C LEU A 209 -9.45 4.98 -1.58
N ILE A 210 -9.04 5.18 -0.33
CA ILE A 210 -7.62 5.12 0.06
C ILE A 210 -7.48 3.85 0.89
N ILE A 211 -6.75 2.88 0.36
CA ILE A 211 -6.52 1.61 1.06
C ILE A 211 -5.13 1.71 1.70
N PRO A 212 -4.99 1.77 3.03
CA PRO A 212 -3.68 1.72 3.67
C PRO A 212 -3.16 0.28 3.76
N ASP A 213 -2.02 0.09 4.40
CA ASP A 213 -1.66 -1.23 4.94
C ASP A 213 -2.66 -1.63 6.05
N ILE A 214 -3.09 -2.89 6.06
CA ILE A 214 -4.08 -3.38 7.03
C ILE A 214 -3.45 -4.41 7.96
N VAL A 215 -3.65 -4.20 9.26
CA VAL A 215 -3.15 -5.09 10.32
C VAL A 215 -3.68 -6.51 10.13
N GLY A 216 -2.77 -7.49 10.18
CA GLY A 216 -3.09 -8.91 9.96
C GLY A 216 -3.02 -9.36 8.49
N GLY A 217 -2.79 -8.43 7.56
CA GLY A 217 -2.48 -8.70 6.16
C GLY A 217 -1.23 -9.57 5.99
N SER A 218 -1.32 -10.55 5.08
CA SER A 218 -0.18 -11.38 4.63
C SER A 218 -0.55 -12.10 3.33
N GLU A 219 0.42 -12.77 2.70
CA GLU A 219 0.17 -13.62 1.52
C GLU A 219 -0.91 -14.70 1.77
N ALA A 220 -1.13 -15.11 3.03
CA ALA A 220 -2.18 -16.06 3.43
C ALA A 220 -3.50 -15.37 3.82
N ASN A 221 -3.44 -14.12 4.27
CA ASN A 221 -4.57 -13.31 4.71
C ASN A 221 -4.74 -12.10 3.79
N THR A 222 -5.14 -12.35 2.55
CA THR A 222 -5.37 -11.29 1.56
C THR A 222 -6.73 -10.62 1.77
N ILE A 223 -6.85 -9.38 1.31
CA ILE A 223 -8.14 -8.65 1.22
C ILE A 223 -8.58 -8.63 -0.24
N THR A 224 -9.70 -9.28 -0.54
CA THR A 224 -10.27 -9.37 -1.89
C THR A 224 -11.51 -8.51 -2.02
N TYR A 225 -11.56 -7.66 -3.05
CA TYR A 225 -12.79 -7.04 -3.52
C TYR A 225 -13.18 -7.66 -4.86
N GLU A 226 -14.39 -8.23 -4.92
CA GLU A 226 -14.87 -8.85 -6.16
C GLU A 226 -16.38 -8.75 -6.36
N SER A 227 -16.80 -8.75 -7.64
CA SER A 227 -18.23 -8.81 -7.98
C SER A 227 -18.86 -10.09 -7.46
N ALA A 228 -20.01 -9.98 -6.78
CA ALA A 228 -20.77 -11.11 -6.28
C ALA A 228 -21.28 -12.02 -7.42
N SER A 229 -21.50 -11.48 -8.61
CA SER A 229 -21.91 -12.26 -9.79
C SER A 229 -20.73 -12.93 -10.51
N GLY A 230 -19.49 -12.53 -10.18
CA GLY A 230 -18.29 -12.93 -10.91
C GLY A 230 -18.11 -12.22 -12.26
N ASN A 231 -19.00 -11.28 -12.62
CA ASN A 231 -18.90 -10.50 -13.84
C ASN A 231 -18.46 -9.05 -13.54
N ALA A 232 -17.42 -8.59 -14.24
CA ALA A 232 -16.88 -7.23 -14.11
C ALA A 232 -17.86 -6.14 -14.53
N ASP A 233 -18.74 -6.40 -15.50
CA ASP A 233 -19.70 -5.39 -16.00
C ASP A 233 -20.82 -5.08 -15.01
N ASP A 234 -21.04 -5.97 -14.03
CA ASP A 234 -22.13 -5.85 -13.08
C ASP A 234 -21.82 -4.89 -11.93
N VAL A 235 -20.53 -4.64 -11.66
CA VAL A 235 -20.06 -3.79 -10.57
C VAL A 235 -19.13 -2.73 -11.13
N LYS A 236 -19.55 -1.47 -11.04
CA LYS A 236 -18.79 -0.32 -11.54
C LYS A 236 -18.40 0.64 -10.43
N LEU A 237 -17.12 0.84 -10.21
CA LEU A 237 -16.60 1.92 -9.37
C LEU A 237 -16.32 3.13 -10.27
N THR A 238 -16.74 4.32 -9.87
CA THR A 238 -16.58 5.53 -10.69
C THR A 238 -16.25 6.74 -9.86
N PHE A 239 -15.47 7.65 -10.43
CA PHE A 239 -15.23 8.97 -9.85
C PHE A 239 -14.84 9.99 -10.92
N GLY A 240 -15.20 11.25 -10.71
CA GLY A 240 -14.90 12.37 -11.60
C GLY A 240 -13.91 13.35 -10.97
N ALA A 241 -12.62 13.03 -11.01
CA ALA A 241 -11.57 13.85 -10.42
C ALA A 241 -11.44 15.23 -11.05
N THR A 242 -11.11 16.23 -10.23
CA THR A 242 -11.01 17.64 -10.64
C THR A 242 -9.64 18.27 -10.40
N GLY A 243 -8.78 17.62 -9.62
CA GLY A 243 -7.45 18.08 -9.27
C GLY A 243 -6.44 16.93 -9.15
N THR A 244 -5.22 17.27 -8.70
CA THR A 244 -4.17 16.26 -8.47
C THR A 244 -4.38 15.48 -7.18
N GLY A 245 -4.99 16.10 -6.16
CA GLY A 245 -5.19 15.51 -4.83
C GLY A 245 -6.29 14.44 -4.77
N ASP A 246 -7.18 14.42 -5.76
CA ASP A 246 -8.31 13.49 -5.89
C ASP A 246 -8.21 12.66 -7.20
N ASN A 247 -7.05 12.62 -7.86
CA ASN A 247 -6.89 11.92 -9.14
C ASN A 247 -6.74 10.41 -8.97
N PHE A 248 -7.80 9.73 -8.52
CA PHE A 248 -7.92 8.29 -8.39
C PHE A 248 -9.38 7.87 -8.15
N ILE A 249 -9.68 6.60 -8.41
CA ILE A 249 -10.83 5.90 -7.81
C ILE A 249 -10.33 5.10 -6.60
N ILE A 250 -9.23 4.35 -6.78
CA ILE A 250 -8.52 3.67 -5.69
C ILE A 250 -7.08 4.17 -5.62
N TYR A 251 -6.67 4.55 -4.42
CA TYR A 251 -5.30 4.86 -4.06
C TYR A 251 -4.77 3.82 -3.06
N PHE A 252 -3.80 3.03 -3.51
CA PHE A 252 -2.97 2.17 -2.67
C PHE A 252 -1.88 3.00 -1.98
N ARG A 253 -2.07 3.29 -0.68
CA ARG A 253 -1.17 4.10 0.14
C ARG A 253 -0.41 3.21 1.13
N HIS A 254 0.83 2.85 0.79
CA HIS A 254 1.65 1.93 1.61
C HIS A 254 1.04 0.52 1.77
N THR A 255 0.26 0.09 0.78
CA THR A 255 -0.63 -1.07 0.86
C THR A 255 0.06 -2.39 0.57
N SER A 256 -0.40 -3.47 1.20
CA SER A 256 -0.03 -4.83 0.80
C SER A 256 -1.20 -5.82 0.78
N ASN A 257 -1.02 -6.97 0.12
CA ASN A 257 -1.91 -8.14 0.17
C ASN A 257 -3.35 -7.89 -0.32
N ILE A 258 -3.51 -7.14 -1.42
CA ILE A 258 -4.81 -6.78 -2.00
C ILE A 258 -5.09 -7.54 -3.28
N ILE A 259 -6.33 -7.98 -3.44
CA ILE A 259 -6.85 -8.56 -4.68
C ILE A 259 -8.06 -7.73 -5.16
N LEU A 260 -7.99 -7.21 -6.38
CA LEU A 260 -9.14 -6.67 -7.10
C LEU A 260 -9.50 -7.65 -8.22
N ARG A 261 -10.74 -8.17 -8.22
CA ARG A 261 -11.16 -9.21 -9.16
C ARG A 261 -12.55 -8.99 -9.72
N ASN A 262 -12.75 -9.15 -11.03
CA ASN A 262 -14.07 -9.08 -11.67
C ASN A 262 -14.80 -7.77 -11.37
N LEU A 263 -14.13 -6.62 -11.52
CA LEU A 263 -14.70 -5.28 -11.28
C LEU A 263 -14.51 -4.39 -12.51
N SER A 264 -15.42 -3.43 -12.72
CA SER A 264 -15.23 -2.36 -13.67
C SER A 264 -14.98 -1.02 -12.98
N PHE A 265 -14.15 -0.19 -13.60
CA PHE A 265 -13.74 1.12 -13.13
C PHE A 265 -13.92 2.15 -14.25
N GLU A 266 -14.51 3.29 -13.92
CA GLU A 266 -14.74 4.39 -14.87
C GLU A 266 -14.36 5.73 -14.23
N ALA A 267 -13.18 6.25 -14.60
CA ALA A 267 -12.80 7.62 -14.26
C ALA A 267 -13.43 8.58 -15.28
N THR A 268 -14.14 9.61 -14.82
CA THR A 268 -14.92 10.51 -15.71
C THR A 268 -14.33 11.91 -15.85
N GLY A 269 -13.30 12.25 -15.06
CA GLY A 269 -12.60 13.53 -15.18
C GLY A 269 -11.84 13.66 -16.50
N THR A 270 -11.68 14.89 -17.01
CA THR A 270 -11.08 15.15 -18.34
C THR A 270 -9.66 15.70 -18.28
N GLY A 271 -9.27 16.30 -17.15
CA GLY A 271 -7.88 16.71 -16.85
C GLY A 271 -7.16 15.74 -15.89
N TYR A 272 -7.93 14.90 -15.20
CA TYR A 272 -7.52 13.96 -14.16
C TYR A 272 -8.43 12.74 -14.27
N SER A 273 -7.88 11.58 -14.64
CA SER A 273 -8.70 10.42 -15.00
C SER A 273 -8.08 9.07 -14.61
N ARG A 274 -7.29 9.04 -13.54
CA ARG A 274 -6.75 7.79 -13.01
C ARG A 274 -7.84 6.94 -12.38
N ASN A 275 -7.84 5.66 -12.72
CA ASN A 275 -8.66 4.68 -12.03
C ASN A 275 -7.90 4.17 -10.78
N LEU A 276 -6.66 3.71 -10.98
CA LEU A 276 -5.82 3.23 -9.90
C LEU A 276 -4.57 4.09 -9.74
N GLN A 277 -4.25 4.40 -8.49
CA GLN A 277 -3.03 5.10 -8.08
C GLN A 277 -2.28 4.31 -7.02
N MET A 278 -0.95 4.33 -7.08
CA MET A 278 -0.10 3.82 -6.02
C MET A 278 1.05 4.78 -5.75
N PHE A 279 1.27 5.03 -4.47
CA PHE A 279 2.41 5.77 -3.95
C PHE A 279 2.91 5.14 -2.66
N GLY A 280 4.20 5.32 -2.40
CA GLY A 280 4.83 4.73 -1.23
C GLY A 280 5.15 3.27 -1.45
N ARG A 281 4.91 2.44 -0.44
CA ARG A 281 5.16 1.00 -0.49
C ARG A 281 3.97 0.29 -1.16
N GLY A 282 4.20 -0.74 -1.97
CA GLY A 282 3.14 -1.56 -2.56
C GLY A 282 3.59 -3.00 -2.75
N ASP A 283 3.04 -3.97 -2.03
CA ASP A 283 3.54 -5.36 -2.07
C ASP A 283 2.40 -6.37 -2.19
N ASP A 284 2.57 -7.42 -3.00
CA ASP A 284 1.54 -8.46 -3.25
C ASP A 284 0.16 -7.87 -3.60
N ILE A 285 0.08 -7.21 -4.75
CA ILE A 285 -1.17 -6.65 -5.27
C ILE A 285 -1.52 -7.34 -6.58
N LEU A 286 -2.68 -8.01 -6.58
CA LEU A 286 -3.25 -8.68 -7.74
C LEU A 286 -4.46 -7.91 -8.25
N ILE A 287 -4.42 -7.55 -9.53
CA ILE A 287 -5.56 -6.97 -10.24
C ILE A 287 -5.87 -7.89 -11.42
N GLU A 288 -7.00 -8.57 -11.35
CA GLU A 288 -7.34 -9.59 -12.34
C GLU A 288 -8.78 -9.55 -12.85
N ASN A 289 -8.94 -9.84 -14.15
CA ASN A 289 -10.24 -9.85 -14.84
C ASN A 289 -11.06 -8.57 -14.60
N CYS A 290 -10.37 -7.42 -14.48
CA CYS A 290 -11.00 -6.12 -14.27
C CYS A 290 -11.08 -5.33 -15.59
N LYS A 291 -11.98 -4.35 -15.62
CA LYS A 291 -12.15 -3.43 -16.75
C LYS A 291 -11.90 -2.00 -16.30
N PHE A 292 -11.09 -1.25 -17.03
CA PHE A 292 -10.74 0.12 -16.71
C PHE A 292 -11.03 1.04 -17.89
N SER A 293 -11.72 2.14 -17.63
CA SER A 293 -12.06 3.14 -18.64
C SER A 293 -11.72 4.55 -18.15
N SER A 294 -11.09 5.32 -19.02
CA SER A 294 -10.89 6.77 -18.88
C SER A 294 -11.22 7.46 -20.21
N PRO A 295 -11.49 8.77 -20.24
CA PRO A 295 -11.75 9.46 -21.50
C PRO A 295 -10.59 9.33 -22.48
N ALA A 296 -10.91 9.15 -23.75
CA ALA A 296 -9.91 9.17 -24.81
C ALA A 296 -9.25 10.55 -24.89
N THR A 297 -7.94 10.57 -25.14
CA THR A 297 -7.14 11.79 -25.22
C THR A 297 -5.96 11.57 -26.15
N THR A 298 -5.34 12.65 -26.62
CA THR A 298 -4.04 12.65 -27.30
C THR A 298 -2.95 13.33 -26.46
N SER A 299 -3.27 13.67 -25.21
CA SER A 299 -2.31 14.24 -24.26
C SER A 299 -1.28 13.20 -23.83
N SER A 300 -0.07 13.66 -23.53
CA SER A 300 1.01 12.86 -22.95
C SER A 300 1.13 13.00 -21.42
N HIS A 301 0.23 13.75 -20.77
CA HIS A 301 0.31 14.01 -19.33
C HIS A 301 -0.03 12.77 -18.49
N GLU A 302 0.77 12.51 -17.46
CA GLU A 302 0.58 11.37 -16.54
C GLU A 302 -0.65 11.49 -15.62
N ASN A 303 -1.26 12.67 -15.52
CA ASN A 303 -2.53 12.86 -14.80
C ASN A 303 -3.69 12.10 -15.47
N LEU A 304 -3.52 11.70 -16.72
CA LEU A 304 -4.53 11.01 -17.51
C LEU A 304 -4.19 9.53 -17.73
N ALA A 305 -3.17 8.99 -17.04
CA ALA A 305 -2.90 7.56 -17.07
C ALA A 305 -4.05 6.79 -16.41
N VAL A 306 -4.45 5.63 -16.95
CA VAL A 306 -5.56 4.83 -16.42
C VAL A 306 -5.13 4.13 -15.13
N ILE A 307 -4.00 3.43 -15.16
CA ILE A 307 -3.31 2.88 -13.99
C ILE A 307 -1.98 3.61 -13.85
N TRP A 308 -1.75 4.23 -12.70
CA TRP A 308 -0.55 5.00 -12.42
C TRP A 308 0.09 4.59 -11.10
N PHE A 309 1.16 3.81 -11.19
CA PHE A 309 1.96 3.35 -10.07
C PHE A 309 3.32 4.02 -10.08
N ASP A 310 3.62 4.75 -9.01
CA ASP A 310 4.89 5.46 -8.78
C ASP A 310 5.38 5.19 -7.33
N PRO A 311 5.59 3.91 -6.96
CA PRO A 311 5.96 3.55 -5.59
C PRO A 311 7.41 3.94 -5.27
N SER A 312 7.66 4.20 -3.98
CA SER A 312 9.02 4.32 -3.44
C SER A 312 9.72 2.96 -3.29
N SER A 313 8.94 1.89 -3.22
CA SER A 313 9.37 0.49 -3.20
C SER A 313 8.15 -0.38 -3.45
N SER A 314 8.28 -1.47 -4.18
CA SER A 314 7.17 -2.40 -4.39
C SER A 314 7.67 -3.74 -4.87
N SER A 315 6.92 -4.80 -4.61
CA SER A 315 7.19 -6.15 -5.08
C SER A 315 5.88 -6.88 -5.45
N ASP A 316 5.99 -7.83 -6.38
CA ASP A 316 4.91 -8.77 -6.71
C ASP A 316 3.58 -8.12 -7.14
N ILE A 317 3.70 -7.09 -7.99
CA ILE A 317 2.55 -6.41 -8.62
C ILE A 317 2.13 -7.17 -9.89
N ARG A 318 0.90 -7.66 -9.89
CA ARG A 318 0.37 -8.56 -10.93
C ARG A 318 -0.90 -7.97 -11.55
N LEU A 319 -0.85 -7.70 -12.86
CA LEU A 319 -1.96 -7.21 -13.68
C LEU A 319 -2.32 -8.30 -14.69
N LEU A 320 -3.38 -9.07 -14.44
CA LEU A 320 -3.72 -10.27 -15.21
C LEU A 320 -5.11 -10.21 -15.87
N ASN A 321 -5.21 -10.55 -17.16
CA ASN A 321 -6.51 -10.69 -17.84
C ASN A 321 -7.40 -9.43 -17.80
N ASN A 322 -6.80 -8.23 -17.71
CA ASN A 322 -7.58 -6.98 -17.62
C ASN A 322 -7.87 -6.40 -19.00
N PHE A 323 -8.94 -5.62 -19.08
CA PHE A 323 -9.24 -4.76 -20.22
C PHE A 323 -9.08 -3.30 -19.82
N ILE A 324 -8.25 -2.54 -20.53
CA ILE A 324 -7.91 -1.14 -20.21
C ILE A 324 -8.12 -0.29 -21.46
N THR A 325 -8.90 0.78 -21.35
CA THR A 325 -9.21 1.65 -22.49
C THR A 325 -9.13 3.14 -22.16
N GLY A 326 -8.68 3.93 -23.14
CA GLY A 326 -8.56 5.38 -23.03
C GLY A 326 -7.32 5.85 -22.26
N GLY A 327 -7.40 7.09 -21.74
CA GLY A 327 -6.31 7.74 -21.01
C GLY A 327 -5.11 8.11 -21.88
N SER A 328 -4.13 8.81 -21.30
CA SER A 328 -2.84 9.08 -21.97
C SER A 328 -1.96 7.84 -21.98
N MET A 329 -1.99 7.07 -20.89
CA MET A 329 -1.30 5.81 -20.73
C MET A 329 -2.27 4.75 -20.22
N GLY A 330 -2.23 3.53 -20.75
CA GLY A 330 -2.98 2.42 -20.16
C GLY A 330 -2.41 2.06 -18.78
N ILE A 331 -1.15 1.65 -18.77
CA ILE A 331 -0.41 1.34 -17.53
C ILE A 331 0.86 2.19 -17.49
N SER A 332 1.07 2.94 -16.41
CA SER A 332 2.37 3.52 -16.07
C SER A 332 2.81 2.95 -14.73
N TYR A 333 3.89 2.17 -14.74
CA TYR A 333 4.49 1.61 -13.54
C TYR A 333 5.98 1.99 -13.49
N LYS A 334 6.28 3.01 -12.68
CA LYS A 334 7.62 3.55 -12.49
C LYS A 334 8.08 3.19 -11.08
N GLY A 335 9.04 2.27 -10.97
CA GLY A 335 9.69 1.98 -9.68
C GLY A 335 10.56 3.15 -9.20
N ASP A 336 11.27 2.95 -8.09
CA ASP A 336 12.25 3.92 -7.62
C ASP A 336 13.66 3.60 -8.17
N TYR A 337 14.45 4.64 -8.43
CA TYR A 337 15.82 4.49 -8.95
C TYR A 337 16.75 3.71 -8.00
N TYR A 338 16.60 3.92 -6.68
CA TYR A 338 17.40 3.26 -5.65
C TYR A 338 16.75 1.96 -5.15
N SER A 339 15.43 1.82 -5.30
CA SER A 339 14.68 0.62 -4.95
C SER A 339 13.86 0.12 -6.15
N ARG A 340 14.57 -0.43 -7.13
CA ARG A 340 13.96 -1.02 -8.34
C ARG A 340 13.00 -2.13 -7.97
N VAL A 341 11.94 -2.27 -8.75
CA VAL A 341 10.78 -3.08 -8.36
C VAL A 341 10.85 -4.48 -8.99
N PRO A 342 10.94 -5.56 -8.18
CA PRO A 342 10.87 -6.93 -8.68
C PRO A 342 9.42 -7.45 -8.75
N GLY A 343 9.23 -8.61 -9.38
CA GLY A 343 7.95 -9.34 -9.33
C GLY A 343 6.84 -8.75 -10.21
N THR A 344 7.16 -7.82 -11.12
CA THR A 344 6.19 -7.24 -12.05
C THR A 344 5.71 -8.28 -13.05
N VAL A 345 4.41 -8.57 -13.05
CA VAL A 345 3.77 -9.48 -14.01
C VAL A 345 2.59 -8.78 -14.68
N ILE A 346 2.64 -8.64 -15.99
CA ILE A 346 1.57 -8.07 -16.82
C ILE A 346 1.28 -9.08 -17.90
N GLU A 347 0.20 -9.84 -17.73
CA GLU A 347 -0.13 -10.95 -18.64
C GLU A 347 -1.59 -10.96 -19.08
N ASN A 348 -1.80 -11.38 -20.34
CA ASN A 348 -3.13 -11.56 -20.93
C ASN A 348 -4.02 -10.31 -20.91
N ASN A 349 -3.43 -9.11 -20.81
CA ASN A 349 -4.20 -7.87 -20.80
C ASN A 349 -4.49 -7.39 -22.22
N VAL A 350 -5.64 -6.74 -22.37
CA VAL A 350 -6.00 -5.99 -23.58
C VAL A 350 -5.98 -4.52 -23.22
N ILE A 351 -5.13 -3.75 -23.90
CA ILE A 351 -4.97 -2.31 -23.71
C ILE A 351 -5.23 -1.64 -25.04
N GLU A 352 -6.23 -0.78 -25.10
CA GLU A 352 -6.63 -0.12 -26.32
C GLU A 352 -6.92 1.37 -26.12
N ASN A 353 -6.88 2.12 -27.22
CA ASN A 353 -7.27 3.53 -27.26
C ASN A 353 -6.49 4.47 -26.32
N SER A 354 -5.31 4.09 -25.83
CA SER A 354 -4.45 4.99 -25.07
C SER A 354 -3.83 6.06 -25.98
N GLY A 355 -3.73 7.29 -25.48
CA GLY A 355 -3.38 8.49 -26.25
C GLY A 355 -1.91 8.75 -26.50
N TYR A 356 -1.02 8.14 -25.72
CA TYR A 356 0.42 8.38 -25.79
C TYR A 356 1.21 7.08 -25.60
N ARG A 357 0.96 6.31 -24.54
CA ARG A 357 1.62 5.00 -24.34
C ARG A 357 0.60 3.93 -24.00
N GLY A 358 0.83 2.70 -24.45
CA GLY A 358 0.03 1.58 -23.96
C GLY A 358 0.47 1.22 -22.55
N VAL A 359 1.74 0.86 -22.43
CA VAL A 359 2.42 0.49 -21.18
C VAL A 359 3.74 1.23 -21.06
N HIS A 360 4.01 1.79 -19.88
CA HIS A 360 5.24 2.46 -19.53
C HIS A 360 5.82 1.81 -18.26
N LEU A 361 6.93 1.12 -18.41
CA LEU A 361 7.69 0.51 -17.31
C LEU A 361 9.01 1.26 -17.11
N GLN A 362 9.31 1.64 -15.88
CA GLN A 362 10.60 2.26 -15.53
C GLN A 362 11.12 1.70 -14.21
N TYR A 363 12.45 1.59 -14.06
CA TYR A 363 13.11 1.14 -12.83
C TYR A 363 12.62 -0.22 -12.33
N GLN A 364 12.45 -1.17 -13.26
CA GLN A 364 12.13 -2.55 -12.94
C GLN A 364 13.39 -3.35 -12.59
N SER A 365 13.23 -4.43 -11.82
CA SER A 365 14.23 -5.47 -11.56
C SER A 365 13.69 -6.81 -12.08
N GLY A 366 13.74 -6.98 -13.40
CA GLY A 366 13.01 -8.01 -14.14
C GLY A 366 11.53 -7.64 -14.29
N PHE A 367 10.88 -8.23 -15.29
CA PHE A 367 9.43 -8.13 -15.49
C PHE A 367 8.97 -9.25 -16.43
N ILE A 368 7.71 -9.65 -16.31
CA ILE A 368 7.03 -10.54 -17.25
C ILE A 368 5.96 -9.73 -17.97
N PHE A 369 6.08 -9.61 -19.29
CA PHE A 369 5.12 -8.91 -20.14
C PHE A 369 4.69 -9.84 -21.27
N ASN A 370 3.72 -10.72 -21.02
CA ASN A 370 3.38 -11.80 -21.93
C ASN A 370 1.92 -11.84 -22.36
N ASN A 371 1.69 -12.31 -23.59
CA ASN A 371 0.34 -12.56 -24.12
C ASN A 371 -0.58 -11.32 -24.10
N ASN A 372 -0.01 -10.11 -24.06
CA ASN A 372 -0.79 -8.87 -24.04
C ASN A 372 -1.11 -8.41 -25.46
N SER A 373 -2.27 -7.79 -25.62
CA SER A 373 -2.65 -7.07 -26.84
C SER A 373 -2.70 -5.57 -26.53
N VAL A 374 -1.81 -4.79 -27.13
CA VAL A 374 -1.70 -3.35 -26.93
C VAL A 374 -1.86 -2.62 -28.25
N SER A 375 -2.85 -1.73 -28.30
CA SER A 375 -3.04 -0.78 -29.39
C SER A 375 -3.23 0.63 -28.83
N ILE A 376 -2.64 1.62 -29.49
CA ILE A 376 -2.75 3.02 -29.06
C ILE A 376 -3.36 3.87 -30.18
N GLN A 377 -3.93 5.01 -29.80
CA GLN A 377 -4.42 6.00 -30.75
C GLN A 377 -3.24 6.67 -31.50
N PRO A 378 -3.49 7.27 -32.67
CA PRO A 378 -2.47 8.02 -33.36
C PRO A 378 -1.91 9.19 -32.56
N HIS A 379 -0.59 9.15 -32.37
CA HIS A 379 0.14 10.12 -31.57
C HIS A 379 1.53 10.35 -32.13
N TYR A 380 1.99 11.61 -32.15
CA TYR A 380 3.29 11.98 -32.70
C TYR A 380 4.46 11.37 -31.93
N ASN A 381 4.30 10.89 -30.71
CA ASN A 381 5.36 10.21 -29.93
C ASN A 381 4.81 8.92 -29.29
N GLY A 382 3.92 8.22 -30.01
CA GLY A 382 3.19 7.07 -29.48
C GLY A 382 4.07 5.84 -29.29
N THR A 383 3.92 5.09 -28.19
CA THR A 383 4.62 3.80 -28.03
C THR A 383 3.74 2.75 -27.34
N SER A 384 3.60 1.55 -27.90
CA SER A 384 2.78 0.51 -27.28
C SER A 384 3.39 0.01 -25.98
N LEU A 385 4.68 -0.35 -25.99
CA LEU A 385 5.43 -0.72 -24.79
C LEU A 385 6.72 0.10 -24.69
N TRP A 386 6.82 0.94 -23.66
CA TRP A 386 8.02 1.67 -23.32
C TRP A 386 8.63 1.09 -22.04
N VAL A 387 9.87 0.63 -22.12
CA VAL A 387 10.65 0.23 -20.95
C VAL A 387 11.91 1.07 -20.87
N SER A 388 12.19 1.67 -19.73
CA SER A 388 13.44 2.41 -19.53
C SER A 388 14.09 2.18 -18.18
N ASP A 389 15.41 2.38 -18.14
CA ASP A 389 16.24 2.37 -16.95
C ASP A 389 15.94 1.17 -16.05
N SER A 390 15.76 -0.02 -16.64
CA SER A 390 15.36 -1.25 -15.96
C SER A 390 16.51 -2.26 -15.98
N GLU A 391 16.60 -3.11 -14.96
CA GLU A 391 17.63 -4.14 -14.87
C GLU A 391 17.01 -5.53 -14.73
N GLY A 392 17.82 -6.58 -14.77
CA GLY A 392 17.35 -7.96 -14.72
C GLY A 392 16.85 -8.47 -16.08
N GLY A 393 16.51 -9.76 -16.13
CA GLY A 393 15.94 -10.39 -17.33
C GLY A 393 14.47 -10.02 -17.46
N GLY A 394 14.14 -9.11 -18.39
CA GLY A 394 12.77 -8.80 -18.77
C GLY A 394 12.27 -9.73 -19.89
N GLU A 395 11.05 -10.21 -19.77
CA GLU A 395 10.39 -11.09 -20.74
C GLU A 395 9.28 -10.34 -21.49
N ILE A 396 9.34 -10.36 -22.83
CA ILE A 396 8.33 -9.82 -23.74
C ILE A 396 7.97 -10.92 -24.74
N ILE A 397 6.96 -11.74 -24.44
CA ILE A 397 6.62 -12.91 -25.26
C ILE A 397 5.15 -12.95 -25.68
N ASN A 398 4.90 -13.38 -26.92
CA ASN A 398 3.55 -13.62 -27.47
C ASN A 398 2.62 -12.40 -27.46
N ASN A 399 3.17 -11.18 -27.48
CA ASN A 399 2.38 -9.96 -27.46
C ASN A 399 1.99 -9.50 -28.87
N ARG A 400 0.88 -8.77 -28.97
CA ARG A 400 0.48 -8.00 -30.15
C ARG A 400 0.57 -6.51 -29.83
N LEU A 401 1.58 -5.83 -30.36
CA LEU A 401 1.94 -4.45 -30.03
C LEU A 401 1.85 -3.56 -31.27
N ILE A 402 0.80 -2.73 -31.33
CA ILE A 402 0.50 -1.86 -32.47
C ILE A 402 0.65 -0.40 -32.04
N GLY A 403 1.68 0.26 -32.57
CA GLY A 403 1.92 1.70 -32.40
C GLY A 403 0.97 2.52 -33.28
N GLY A 404 0.60 3.71 -32.82
CA GLY A 404 -0.50 4.48 -33.41
C GLY A 404 -0.14 5.48 -34.51
N GLY A 405 1.13 5.77 -34.80
CA GLY A 405 1.41 6.86 -35.75
C GLY A 405 2.82 6.92 -36.33
N PRO A 406 2.99 7.70 -37.42
CA PRO A 406 4.24 7.77 -38.16
C PRO A 406 5.39 8.31 -37.29
N GLY A 407 6.42 7.49 -37.12
CA GLY A 407 7.72 7.89 -36.55
C GLY A 407 8.14 7.26 -35.23
N TYR A 408 7.33 6.42 -34.58
CA TYR A 408 7.64 5.92 -33.22
C TYR A 408 7.43 4.41 -33.03
N HIS A 409 7.73 3.91 -31.84
CA HIS A 409 8.07 2.51 -31.59
C HIS A 409 6.86 1.64 -31.23
N GLY A 410 6.79 0.40 -31.72
CA GLY A 410 5.92 -0.61 -31.09
C GLY A 410 6.48 -1.02 -29.71
N VAL A 411 7.79 -1.23 -29.63
CA VAL A 411 8.54 -1.45 -28.39
C VAL A 411 9.74 -0.52 -28.33
N TYR A 412 9.88 0.22 -27.24
CA TYR A 412 11.07 1.01 -26.92
C TYR A 412 11.75 0.43 -25.68
N LEU A 413 13.06 0.19 -25.76
CA LEU A 413 13.92 -0.18 -24.64
C LEU A 413 15.05 0.85 -24.52
N GLY A 414 15.08 1.61 -23.42
CA GLY A 414 16.12 2.62 -23.15
C GLY A 414 16.89 2.28 -21.89
N SER A 415 18.23 2.25 -21.93
CA SER A 415 19.08 2.02 -20.74
C SER A 415 18.71 0.75 -19.94
N CYS A 416 18.23 -0.31 -20.60
CA CYS A 416 17.87 -1.57 -19.95
C CYS A 416 19.08 -2.52 -19.88
N GLN A 417 19.34 -3.14 -18.74
CA GLN A 417 20.52 -3.99 -18.48
C GLN A 417 20.11 -5.38 -17.98
N SER A 418 20.29 -6.42 -18.80
CA SER A 418 20.06 -7.80 -18.37
C SER A 418 21.39 -8.53 -18.18
N PRO A 419 21.61 -9.23 -17.05
CA PRO A 419 22.85 -9.95 -16.81
C PRO A 419 22.93 -11.24 -17.65
N VAL A 420 24.14 -11.79 -17.85
CA VAL A 420 24.35 -12.96 -18.73
C VAL A 420 23.65 -14.21 -18.18
N GLU A 421 23.57 -14.33 -16.86
CA GLU A 421 22.87 -15.40 -16.14
C GLU A 421 21.33 -15.29 -16.20
N ASN A 422 20.80 -14.11 -16.56
CA ASN A 422 19.37 -13.88 -16.73
C ASN A 422 19.13 -12.87 -17.89
N PRO A 423 19.36 -13.28 -19.14
CA PRO A 423 19.23 -12.39 -20.30
C PRO A 423 17.77 -12.02 -20.55
N GLY A 424 17.53 -10.78 -20.98
CA GLY A 424 16.20 -10.36 -21.44
C GLY A 424 15.79 -11.11 -22.70
N LEU A 425 14.50 -11.42 -22.83
CA LEU A 425 13.95 -12.24 -23.91
C LEU A 425 12.79 -11.51 -24.61
N ILE A 426 12.93 -11.33 -25.93
CA ILE A 426 11.87 -10.80 -26.80
C ILE A 426 11.60 -11.85 -27.87
N ALA A 427 10.46 -12.55 -27.79
CA ALA A 427 10.16 -13.65 -28.71
C ALA A 427 8.68 -13.71 -29.08
N ASN A 428 8.38 -14.18 -30.30
CA ASN A 428 7.03 -14.48 -30.76
C ASN A 428 6.01 -13.32 -30.67
N ASN A 429 6.49 -12.08 -30.75
CA ASN A 429 5.62 -10.90 -30.74
C ASN A 429 5.22 -10.48 -32.16
N VAL A 430 4.01 -9.96 -32.32
CA VAL A 430 3.60 -9.18 -33.49
C VAL A 430 3.77 -7.70 -33.15
N ILE A 431 4.77 -7.05 -33.76
CA ILE A 431 5.10 -5.65 -33.51
C ILE A 431 4.92 -4.86 -34.81
N ALA A 432 4.06 -3.85 -34.79
CA ALA A 432 3.80 -3.00 -35.96
C ALA A 432 3.69 -1.53 -35.55
N ASN A 433 3.94 -0.64 -36.51
CA ASN A 433 3.60 0.78 -36.42
C ASN A 433 2.72 1.13 -37.63
N SER A 434 1.65 1.89 -37.42
CA SER A 434 0.68 2.30 -38.45
C SER A 434 0.81 3.78 -38.82
#